data_AF-A0A2E9ZHA4-F1
#
_entry.id   AF-A0A2E9ZHA4-F1
#
_cell.length_a   1.000
_cell.length_b   1.000
_cell.length_c   1.000
_cell.angle_alpha   90.00
_cell.angle_beta   90.00
_cell.angle_gamma   90.00
#
_symmetry.space_group_name_H-M   'P 1'
#
loop_
_entity.id
_entity.type
_entity.pdbx_description
1 polymer ?
#
loop_
_entity_poly.entity_id
_entity_poly.type
_entity_poly.pdbx_seq_one_letter_code
_entity_poly.pdbx_strand_id
1 'polypeptide(L)'
;MTLRQQIRFFFSWLASVLAMAIATSSSADELSLASSPLFLGTQVEPNVFFMLDDSGSMDWEILTSDYQFFLNYWNGNNTQPEFTNGYFLSYTSTVCGPTFRNFAYLYSESINTDNVYNFCGFAELEDSPEAIVYDWRVRSTDLNIMYYDPS
;
A
#
# COMPACT_ATOMS: atom_id res chain seq x y z
N MET A 1 -49.18 13.08 26.77
CA MET A 1 -48.82 11.64 26.75
C MET A 1 -48.77 11.13 28.17
N THR A 2 -49.30 9.94 28.43
CA THR A 2 -49.23 9.34 29.77
C THR A 2 -47.86 8.69 29.98
N LEU A 3 -47.40 8.58 31.24
CA LEU A 3 -46.10 7.97 31.59
C LEU A 3 -45.94 6.55 31.00
N ARG A 4 -47.04 5.78 30.95
CA ARG A 4 -47.09 4.46 30.30
C ARG A 4 -46.76 4.51 28.80
N GLN A 5 -47.21 5.54 28.08
CA GLN A 5 -46.91 5.69 26.65
C GLN A 5 -45.45 6.06 26.43
N GLN A 6 -44.88 6.95 27.26
CA GLN A 6 -43.47 7.34 27.18
C GLN A 6 -42.52 6.16 27.42
N ILE A 7 -42.83 5.30 28.39
CA ILE A 7 -42.05 4.08 28.67
C ILE A 7 -42.07 3.13 27.46
N ARG A 8 -43.23 2.93 26.82
CA ARG A 8 -43.34 2.06 25.63
C ARG A 8 -42.57 2.61 24.44
N PHE A 9 -42.64 3.92 24.19
CA PHE A 9 -41.86 4.56 23.13
C PHE A 9 -40.35 4.45 23.38
N PHE A 10 -39.90 4.61 24.62
CA PHE A 10 -38.50 4.47 24.98
C PHE A 10 -37.98 3.05 24.73
N PHE A 11 -38.73 2.02 25.15
CA PHE A 11 -38.35 0.63 24.90
C PHE A 11 -38.36 0.26 23.42
N SER A 12 -39.37 0.71 22.65
CA SER A 12 -39.40 0.48 21.20
C SER A 12 -38.24 1.17 20.49
N TRP A 13 -37.91 2.40 20.89
CA TRP A 13 -36.76 3.13 20.34
C TRP A 13 -35.44 2.42 20.67
N LEU A 14 -35.26 2.01 21.93
CA LEU A 14 -34.07 1.27 22.37
C LEU A 14 -33.92 -0.06 21.63
N ALA A 15 -35.02 -0.79 21.43
CA ALA A 15 -35.04 -2.04 20.68
C ALA A 15 -34.66 -1.84 19.20
N SER A 16 -35.17 -0.78 18.55
CA SER A 16 -34.82 -0.45 17.17
C SER A 16 -33.36 -0.05 17.01
N VAL A 17 -32.81 0.74 17.95
CA VAL A 17 -31.38 1.11 17.96
C VAL A 17 -30.50 -0.13 18.14
N LEU A 18 -30.88 -1.03 19.04
CA LEU A 18 -30.15 -2.28 19.26
C LEU A 18 -30.21 -3.19 18.03
N ALA A 19 -31.36 -3.29 17.36
CA ALA A 19 -31.51 -4.08 16.14
C ALA A 19 -30.65 -3.54 14.98
N MET A 20 -30.54 -2.21 14.84
CA MET A 20 -29.64 -1.60 13.86
C MET A 20 -28.15 -1.85 14.18
N ALA A 21 -27.76 -1.81 15.46
CA ALA A 21 -26.37 -2.03 15.85
C ALA A 21 -25.89 -3.47 15.60
N ILE A 22 -26.78 -4.46 15.67
CA ILE A 22 -26.46 -5.87 15.38
C ILE A 22 -26.29 -6.09 13.88
N ALA A 23 -26.99 -5.33 13.03
CA ALA A 23 -26.96 -5.50 11.58
C ALA A 23 -25.68 -4.95 10.92
N THR A 24 -24.81 -4.23 11.64
CA THR A 24 -23.60 -3.59 11.08
C THR A 24 -22.32 -4.39 11.31
N SER A 25 -22.37 -5.59 11.88
CA SER A 25 -21.19 -6.47 11.99
C SER A 25 -20.98 -7.22 10.68
N SER A 26 -20.41 -6.56 9.66
CA SER A 26 -19.80 -7.28 8.53
C SER A 26 -18.41 -7.75 8.97
N SER A 27 -18.28 -9.04 9.27
CA SER A 27 -16.95 -9.64 9.37
C SER A 27 -16.44 -9.85 7.95
N ALA A 28 -15.24 -9.37 7.65
CA ALA A 28 -14.50 -9.86 6.51
C ALA A 28 -14.25 -11.35 6.75
N ASP A 29 -14.57 -12.19 5.77
CA ASP A 29 -14.28 -13.61 5.87
C ASP A 29 -12.77 -13.82 5.93
N GLU A 30 -12.33 -14.79 6.71
CA GLU A 30 -10.90 -15.06 6.87
C GLU A 30 -10.37 -15.59 5.53
N LEU A 31 -9.30 -14.98 5.01
CA LEU A 31 -8.70 -15.39 3.74
C LEU A 31 -8.10 -16.80 3.90
N SER A 32 -8.89 -17.81 3.55
CA SER A 32 -8.50 -19.22 3.61
C SER A 32 -7.69 -19.61 2.37
N LEU A 33 -6.38 -19.34 2.42
CA LEU A 33 -5.43 -19.89 1.46
C LEU A 33 -5.12 -21.35 1.82
N ALA A 34 -5.12 -22.23 0.82
CA ALA A 34 -4.74 -23.62 1.02
C ALA A 34 -3.27 -23.70 1.47
N SER A 35 -3.04 -24.25 2.67
CA SER A 35 -1.70 -24.50 3.22
C SER A 35 -1.09 -25.81 2.73
N SER A 36 -1.86 -26.61 2.01
CA SER A 36 -1.41 -27.81 1.33
C SER A 36 -1.51 -27.64 -0.19
N PRO A 37 -0.54 -28.17 -0.95
CA PRO A 37 -0.61 -28.18 -2.41
C PRO A 37 -1.86 -28.92 -2.87
N LEU A 38 -2.51 -28.41 -3.92
CA LEU A 38 -3.62 -29.12 -4.56
C LEU A 38 -3.06 -30.35 -5.29
N PHE A 39 -3.18 -31.52 -4.67
CA PHE A 39 -2.83 -32.78 -5.32
C PHE A 39 -3.92 -33.13 -6.35
N LEU A 40 -3.66 -32.81 -7.62
CA LEU A 40 -4.46 -33.31 -8.73
C LEU A 40 -4.29 -34.83 -8.80
N GLY A 41 -5.40 -35.59 -8.81
CA GLY A 41 -5.39 -37.05 -8.90
C GLY A 41 -4.76 -37.60 -10.19
N THR A 42 -4.44 -36.73 -11.16
CA THR A 42 -3.71 -37.02 -12.39
C THR A 42 -2.47 -36.13 -12.48
N GLN A 43 -1.32 -36.74 -12.70
CA GLN A 43 -0.04 -36.06 -12.85
C GLN A 43 0.09 -35.60 -14.31
N VAL A 44 -0.47 -34.43 -14.62
CA VAL A 44 -0.23 -33.73 -15.90
C VAL A 44 0.83 -32.66 -15.64
N GLU A 45 1.79 -32.50 -16.55
CA GLU A 45 2.78 -31.42 -16.43
C GLU A 45 2.06 -30.06 -16.39
N PRO A 46 2.28 -29.25 -15.34
CA PRO A 46 1.60 -27.97 -15.22
C PRO A 46 2.16 -26.99 -16.26
N ASN A 47 1.27 -26.42 -17.08
CA ASN A 47 1.61 -25.30 -17.96
C ASN A 47 1.14 -24.01 -17.29
N VAL A 48 1.99 -23.47 -16.41
CA VAL A 48 1.71 -22.24 -15.67
C VAL A 48 2.21 -21.05 -16.49
N PHE A 49 1.31 -20.11 -16.77
CA PHE A 49 1.63 -18.85 -17.40
C PHE A 49 1.42 -17.72 -16.40
N PHE A 50 2.46 -16.94 -16.15
CA PHE A 50 2.38 -15.73 -15.34
C PHE A 50 2.10 -14.53 -16.25
N MET A 51 1.03 -13.82 -15.96
CA MET A 51 0.71 -12.54 -16.59
C MET A 51 0.86 -11.45 -15.52
N LEU A 52 1.73 -10.48 -15.80
CA LEU A 52 1.83 -9.26 -15.03
C LEU A 52 0.90 -8.23 -15.70
N ASP A 53 0.01 -7.64 -14.91
CA ASP A 53 -0.88 -6.56 -15.35
C ASP A 53 -0.07 -5.27 -15.45
N ASP A 54 0.08 -4.73 -16.65
CA ASP A 54 0.79 -3.49 -16.97
C ASP A 54 -0.16 -2.30 -17.18
N SER A 55 -1.44 -2.45 -16.82
CA SER A 55 -2.39 -1.36 -16.96
C SER A 55 -2.02 -0.17 -16.06
N GLY A 56 -2.39 1.04 -16.46
CA GLY A 56 -2.08 2.28 -15.75
C GLY A 56 -2.50 2.35 -14.26
N SER A 57 -3.38 1.46 -13.79
CA SER A 57 -3.72 1.33 -12.36
C SER A 57 -2.71 0.52 -11.53
N MET A 58 -1.87 -0.27 -12.21
CA MET A 58 -0.80 -1.08 -11.63
C MET A 58 0.60 -0.58 -12.02
N ASP A 59 0.69 0.60 -12.64
CA ASP A 59 1.90 1.25 -13.13
C ASP A 59 2.76 1.82 -11.96
N TRP A 60 3.08 0.98 -10.98
CA TRP A 60 3.99 1.28 -9.87
C TRP A 60 5.13 0.26 -9.88
N GLU A 61 6.37 0.74 -9.92
CA GLU A 61 7.57 -0.09 -9.82
C GLU A 61 8.13 -0.16 -8.39
N ILE A 62 7.67 0.74 -7.52
CA ILE A 62 8.07 0.78 -6.13
C ILE A 62 6.83 0.55 -5.27
N LEU A 63 6.88 -0.54 -4.51
CA LEU A 63 5.94 -0.81 -3.43
C LEU A 63 6.76 -1.20 -2.20
N THR A 64 6.59 -0.45 -1.11
CA THR A 64 7.41 -0.65 0.09
C THR A 64 6.69 -1.46 1.16
N SER A 65 7.44 -2.30 1.87
CA SER A 65 7.04 -2.76 3.20
C SER A 65 6.99 -1.59 4.20
N ASP A 66 6.43 -1.82 5.39
CA ASP A 66 6.43 -0.82 6.46
C ASP A 66 7.88 -0.41 6.82
N TYR A 67 8.16 0.90 6.86
CA TYR A 67 9.52 1.39 7.09
C TYR A 67 9.58 2.69 7.87
N GLN A 68 10.68 2.89 8.60
CA GLN A 68 10.96 4.17 9.25
C GLN A 68 11.58 5.14 8.25
N PHE A 69 11.07 6.37 8.28
CA PHE A 69 11.52 7.44 7.40
C PHE A 69 13.01 7.76 7.62
N PHE A 70 13.75 7.99 6.54
CA PHE A 70 15.21 8.10 6.59
C PHE A 70 15.72 9.19 7.56
N LEU A 71 14.97 10.29 7.72
CA LEU A 71 15.34 11.35 8.67
C LEU A 71 15.36 10.89 10.13
N ASN A 72 14.63 9.84 10.50
CA ASN A 72 14.69 9.25 11.85
C ASN A 72 16.08 8.67 12.15
N TYR A 73 16.82 8.22 11.14
CA TYR A 73 18.18 7.71 11.32
C TYR A 73 19.25 8.81 11.22
N TRP A 74 18.95 9.90 10.51
CA TRP A 74 19.89 10.99 10.26
C TRP A 74 19.84 12.09 11.33
N ASN A 75 18.67 12.33 11.91
CA ASN A 75 18.42 13.37 12.89
C ASN A 75 17.73 12.77 14.11
N GLY A 76 18.46 12.71 15.23
CA GLY A 76 17.97 12.13 16.48
C GLY A 76 16.77 12.86 17.12
N ASN A 77 16.41 14.04 16.62
CA ASN A 77 15.21 14.77 17.05
C ASN A 77 14.00 14.56 16.13
N ASN A 78 14.17 13.83 15.03
CA ASN A 78 13.09 13.54 14.10
C ASN A 78 12.27 12.36 14.62
N THR A 79 10.96 12.54 14.70
CA THR A 79 10.01 11.52 15.19
C THR A 79 8.90 11.33 14.16
N GLN A 80 9.29 11.10 12.91
CA GLN A 80 8.30 10.76 11.88
C GLN A 80 7.73 9.37 12.18
N PRO A 81 6.42 9.17 12.03
CA PRO A 81 5.83 7.85 12.17
C PRO A 81 6.39 6.89 11.10
N GLU A 82 6.19 5.61 11.34
CA GLU A 82 6.38 4.59 10.32
C GLU A 82 5.47 4.86 9.11
N PHE A 83 6.02 4.67 7.92
CA PHE A 83 5.27 4.75 6.67
C PHE A 83 4.70 3.37 6.35
N THR A 84 3.38 3.28 6.20
CA THR A 84 2.62 2.02 6.04
C THR A 84 1.69 2.03 4.82
N ASN A 85 1.84 3.02 3.94
CA ASN A 85 0.97 3.23 2.77
C ASN A 85 1.51 2.56 1.49
N GLY A 86 2.64 1.86 1.58
CA GLY A 86 3.31 1.22 0.44
C GLY A 86 4.10 2.18 -0.45
N TYR A 87 4.11 3.49 -0.18
CA TYR A 87 4.84 4.45 -0.99
C TYR A 87 6.23 4.72 -0.41
N PHE A 88 7.21 4.81 -1.31
CA PHE A 88 8.52 5.33 -0.96
C PHE A 88 8.50 6.85 -0.97
N LEU A 89 8.65 7.48 0.20
CA LEU A 89 8.75 8.93 0.35
C LEU A 89 10.22 9.30 0.52
N SER A 90 10.72 10.21 -0.31
CA SER A 90 12.07 10.76 -0.14
C SER A 90 12.17 12.20 -0.62
N TYR A 91 13.31 12.82 -0.41
CA TYR A 91 13.58 14.18 -0.85
C TYR A 91 14.05 14.19 -2.32
N THR A 92 13.49 15.10 -3.11
CA THR A 92 13.96 15.41 -4.47
C THR A 92 14.13 16.91 -4.64
N SER A 93 15.16 17.31 -5.39
CA SER A 93 15.38 18.69 -5.82
C SER A 93 15.09 18.92 -7.31
N THR A 94 15.03 17.83 -8.08
CA THR A 94 14.91 17.81 -9.54
C THR A 94 13.46 17.82 -10.00
N VAL A 95 12.58 17.04 -9.36
CA VAL A 95 11.19 16.90 -9.79
C VAL A 95 10.29 17.94 -9.12
N CYS A 96 9.80 18.90 -9.92
CA CYS A 96 8.92 19.98 -9.47
C CYS A 96 9.47 20.81 -8.29
N GLY A 97 10.79 20.95 -8.20
CA GLY A 97 11.49 21.71 -7.17
C GLY A 97 11.66 20.98 -5.82
N PRO A 98 12.39 21.61 -4.88
CA PRO A 98 12.90 20.97 -3.67
C PRO A 98 11.80 20.67 -2.64
N THR A 99 11.45 19.39 -2.49
CA THR A 99 10.48 18.92 -1.48
C THR A 99 10.54 17.40 -1.30
N PHE A 100 9.83 16.89 -0.32
CA PHE A 100 9.52 15.47 -0.20
C PHE A 100 8.43 15.07 -1.20
N ARG A 101 8.62 13.94 -1.87
CA ARG A 101 7.67 13.35 -2.82
C ARG A 101 7.62 11.85 -2.69
N ASN A 102 6.48 11.28 -3.07
CA ASN A 102 6.36 9.85 -3.23
C ASN A 102 7.05 9.46 -4.54
N PHE A 103 7.66 8.29 -4.56
CA PHE A 103 8.28 7.69 -5.72
C PHE A 103 7.50 6.43 -6.03
N ALA A 104 6.76 6.47 -7.14
CA ALA A 104 6.09 5.29 -7.69
C ALA A 104 6.99 4.55 -8.69
N TYR A 105 7.96 5.26 -9.27
CA TYR A 105 8.75 4.79 -10.40
C TYR A 105 10.22 4.64 -10.03
N LEU A 106 10.81 3.50 -10.39
CA LEU A 106 12.24 3.25 -10.21
C LEU A 106 13.02 3.89 -11.36
N TYR A 107 12.54 3.69 -12.58
CA TYR A 107 13.24 4.10 -13.80
C TYR A 107 12.89 5.53 -14.19
N SER A 108 13.84 6.21 -14.83
CA SER A 108 13.62 7.57 -15.34
C SER A 108 12.51 7.63 -16.37
N GLU A 109 11.89 8.81 -16.53
CA GLU A 109 10.86 9.06 -17.56
C GLU A 109 11.41 8.83 -18.98
N SER A 110 12.73 8.98 -19.15
CA SER A 110 13.40 8.72 -20.42
C SER A 110 13.44 7.23 -20.82
N ILE A 111 13.26 6.33 -19.85
CA ILE A 111 13.23 4.88 -20.02
C ILE A 111 11.80 4.36 -19.88
N ASN A 112 11.08 4.76 -18.83
CA ASN A 112 9.67 4.49 -18.67
C ASN A 112 8.82 5.63 -19.27
N THR A 113 8.58 5.55 -20.57
CA THR A 113 7.80 6.55 -21.31
C THR A 113 6.28 6.39 -21.22
N ASP A 114 5.79 5.33 -20.56
CA ASP A 114 4.35 5.02 -20.43
C ASP A 114 3.80 5.31 -19.02
N ASN A 115 4.52 6.12 -18.25
CA ASN A 115 4.14 6.53 -16.91
C ASN A 115 2.81 7.29 -16.92
N VAL A 116 1.75 6.67 -16.38
CA VAL A 116 0.40 7.26 -16.27
C VAL A 116 0.31 8.28 -15.14
N TYR A 117 1.13 8.16 -14.09
CA TYR A 117 1.17 9.04 -12.94
C TYR A 117 2.32 10.06 -12.98
N ASN A 118 2.73 10.49 -14.18
CA ASN A 118 3.76 11.50 -14.40
C ASN A 118 3.27 12.92 -14.02
N PHE A 119 3.25 13.20 -12.73
CA PHE A 119 2.96 14.52 -12.17
C PHE A 119 3.69 14.71 -10.84
N CYS A 120 3.73 15.94 -10.34
CA CYS A 120 4.50 16.29 -9.12
C CYS A 120 4.15 15.52 -7.82
N GLY A 121 3.15 14.63 -7.82
CA GLY A 121 2.84 13.76 -6.67
C GLY A 121 3.66 12.47 -6.64
N PHE A 122 4.09 11.98 -7.80
CA PHE A 122 4.86 10.75 -7.95
C PHE A 122 6.07 11.01 -8.84
N ALA A 123 7.26 10.88 -8.28
CA ALA A 123 8.52 11.12 -8.96
C ALA A 123 9.20 9.79 -9.36
N GLU A 124 10.11 9.88 -10.33
CA GLU A 124 11.01 8.83 -10.77
C GLU A 124 12.30 8.86 -9.95
N LEU A 125 12.71 7.67 -9.48
CA LEU A 125 13.86 7.56 -8.59
C LEU A 125 15.19 7.83 -9.30
N GLU A 126 15.36 7.33 -10.53
CA GLU A 126 16.56 7.57 -11.33
C GLU A 126 16.76 9.05 -11.71
N ASP A 127 15.67 9.82 -11.83
CA ASP A 127 15.73 11.27 -12.08
C ASP A 127 15.94 12.09 -10.79
N SER A 128 15.91 11.44 -9.63
CA SER A 128 16.14 12.03 -8.30
C SER A 128 17.24 11.27 -7.54
N PRO A 129 18.52 11.38 -7.96
CA PRO A 129 19.61 10.61 -7.37
C PRO A 129 19.79 10.83 -5.87
N GLU A 130 19.40 11.99 -5.34
CA GLU A 130 19.46 12.30 -3.91
C GLU A 130 18.57 11.39 -3.06
N ALA A 131 17.43 10.97 -3.61
CA ALA A 131 16.49 10.10 -2.90
C ALA A 131 17.14 8.77 -2.52
N ILE A 132 17.96 8.22 -3.41
CA ILE A 132 18.73 6.98 -3.20
C ILE A 132 19.86 7.19 -2.19
N VAL A 133 20.46 8.39 -2.16
CA VAL A 133 21.50 8.71 -1.18
C VAL A 133 20.92 8.75 0.23
N TYR A 134 19.71 9.29 0.39
CA TYR A 134 19.03 9.34 1.67
C TYR A 134 18.52 7.97 2.14
N ASP A 135 17.99 7.17 1.22
CA ASP A 135 17.53 5.82 1.55
C ASP A 135 17.78 4.83 0.41
N TRP A 136 18.93 4.16 0.48
CA TRP A 136 19.39 3.21 -0.54
C TRP A 136 18.61 1.90 -0.52
N ARG A 137 17.88 1.60 0.56
CA ARG A 137 17.18 0.33 0.78
C ARG A 137 16.08 0.10 -0.24
N VAL A 138 15.60 1.13 -0.93
CA VAL A 138 14.61 1.01 -2.02
C VAL A 138 15.11 0.11 -3.17
N ARG A 139 16.42 -0.14 -3.25
CA ARG A 139 17.07 -1.13 -4.15
C ARG A 139 17.34 -2.48 -3.47
N SER A 140 16.58 -2.81 -2.44
CA SER A 140 16.62 -4.09 -1.72
C SER A 140 15.21 -4.64 -1.60
N THR A 141 15.09 -5.96 -1.59
CA THR A 141 13.85 -6.69 -1.34
C THR A 141 13.34 -6.56 0.09
N ASP A 142 14.22 -6.18 1.02
CA ASP A 142 13.82 -5.88 2.40
C ASP A 142 12.84 -4.70 2.49
N LEU A 143 12.98 -3.72 1.58
CA LEU A 143 12.14 -2.54 1.54
C LEU A 143 11.20 -2.52 0.34
N ASN A 144 11.72 -2.65 -0.88
CA ASN A 144 10.90 -2.64 -2.09
C ASN A 144 10.55 -4.08 -2.47
N ILE A 145 9.30 -4.47 -2.26
CA ILE A 145 8.84 -5.85 -2.50
C ILE A 145 8.82 -6.21 -3.99
N MET A 146 8.85 -5.21 -4.87
CA MET A 146 8.90 -5.38 -6.33
C MET A 146 10.34 -5.51 -6.84
N TYR A 147 11.35 -5.26 -6.00
CA TYR A 147 12.74 -5.39 -6.40
C TYR A 147 13.09 -6.87 -6.63
N TYR A 148 13.78 -7.16 -7.72
CA TYR A 148 14.13 -8.54 -8.05
C TYR A 148 15.33 -9.02 -7.22
N ASP A 149 15.15 -10.10 -6.47
CA ASP A 149 16.23 -10.84 -5.81
C ASP A 149 16.47 -12.18 -6.50
N PRO A 150 17.65 -12.40 -7.12
CA PRO A 150 18.00 -13.68 -7.74
C PRO A 150 18.57 -14.72 -6.77
N SER A 151 18.76 -14.39 -5.49
CA SER A 151 19.38 -15.29 -4.48
C SER A 151 18.41 -16.27 -3.83
#